data_AF-A0A0F9U6A7-F1
#
_entry.id   AF-A0A0F9U6A7-F1
#
_cell.length_a   1.000
_cell.length_b   1.000
_cell.length_c   1.000
_cell.angle_alpha   90.00
_cell.angle_beta   90.00
_cell.angle_gamma   90.00
#
_symmetry.space_group_name_H-M   'P 1'
#
loop_
_entity.id
_entity.type
_entity.pdbx_description
1 polymer ?
#
loop_
_entity_poly.entity_id
_entity_poly.type
_entity_poly.pdbx_seq_one_letter_code
_entity_poly.pdbx_strand_id
1 'polypeptide(L)'
;MTTRGLADNIAANRDKVGDYSFIKRMEDNILDLRALFIRREYSRDNVLSPSVIQDLDNLALQETDDIECEGDIDVTVMRTVARVPNPIRIKNGKLGSSFTFVGSNDRTESMTYIDPEDLPGLMQTKFINRLGYYAYLNKYIYIYNSKSTTINIRAAFGDPRELRKLKNCSGGVCFTGDFELEQDLSNAIEKEIYTKLDINIPEPEEIKIDDDTKS
;
A
#
# COMPACT_ATOMS: atom_id res chain seq x y z
N MET A 1 -4.36 -11.09 13.46
CA MET A 1 -4.94 -9.99 14.28
C MET A 1 -5.35 -8.86 13.33
N THR A 2 -6.47 -8.17 13.50
CA THR A 2 -6.87 -7.08 12.58
C THR A 2 -6.34 -5.72 13.02
N THR A 3 -6.21 -4.76 12.10
CA THR A 3 -5.84 -3.37 12.43
C THR A 3 -6.79 -2.74 13.45
N ARG A 4 -8.10 -2.94 13.28
CA ARG A 4 -9.12 -2.44 14.21
C ARG A 4 -9.02 -3.11 15.57
N GLY A 5 -8.89 -4.44 15.60
CA GLY A 5 -8.74 -5.20 16.84
C GLY A 5 -7.51 -4.77 17.64
N LEU A 6 -6.39 -4.49 16.97
CA LEU A 6 -5.19 -3.95 17.62
C LEU A 6 -5.43 -2.54 18.18
N ALA A 7 -6.10 -1.66 17.43
CA ALA A 7 -6.46 -0.32 17.90
C ALA A 7 -7.39 -0.35 19.13
N ASP A 8 -8.39 -1.23 19.12
CA ASP A 8 -9.31 -1.44 20.24
C ASP A 8 -8.58 -2.00 21.47
N ASN A 9 -7.63 -2.93 21.30
CA ASN A 9 -6.78 -3.43 22.40
C ASN A 9 -5.93 -2.33 23.03
N ILE A 10 -5.29 -1.49 22.22
CA ILE A 10 -4.49 -0.35 22.71
C ILE A 10 -5.38 0.65 23.45
N ALA A 11 -6.59 0.90 22.95
CA ALA A 11 -7.56 1.76 23.60
C ALA A 11 -8.05 1.18 24.94
N ALA A 12 -8.28 -0.13 25.02
CA ALA A 12 -8.63 -0.81 26.26
C ALA A 12 -7.54 -0.67 27.32
N ASN A 13 -6.27 -0.85 26.95
CA ASN A 13 -5.13 -0.71 27.86
C ASN A 13 -4.89 0.73 28.36
N ARG A 14 -5.60 1.73 27.80
CA ARG A 14 -5.47 3.15 28.17
C ARG A 14 -6.78 3.75 28.68
N ASP A 15 -7.80 2.93 28.95
CA ASP A 15 -9.15 3.36 29.35
C ASP A 15 -9.80 4.32 28.33
N LYS A 16 -9.58 4.07 27.03
CA LYS A 16 -10.07 4.87 25.89
C LYS A 16 -11.04 4.12 24.96
N VAL A 17 -11.64 3.01 25.39
CA VAL A 17 -12.51 2.13 24.57
C VAL A 17 -13.68 2.87 23.90
N GLY A 18 -14.19 3.95 24.50
CA GLY A 18 -15.27 4.78 23.93
C GLY A 18 -14.81 6.00 23.12
N ASP A 19 -13.51 6.28 23.07
CA ASP A 19 -12.97 7.45 22.39
C ASP A 19 -12.74 7.14 20.90
N TYR A 20 -13.76 7.40 20.09
CA TYR A 20 -13.72 7.17 18.64
C TYR A 20 -12.53 7.87 17.96
N SER A 21 -12.21 9.10 18.39
CA SER A 21 -11.11 9.89 17.83
C SER A 21 -9.76 9.26 18.16
N PHE A 22 -9.59 8.76 19.40
CA PHE A 22 -8.40 8.02 19.80
C PHE A 22 -8.23 6.75 18.97
N ILE A 23 -9.28 5.94 18.84
CA ILE A 23 -9.19 4.66 18.13
C ILE A 23 -8.88 4.89 16.64
N LYS A 24 -9.53 5.86 16.01
CA LYS A 24 -9.26 6.20 14.61
C LYS A 24 -7.80 6.64 14.40
N ARG A 25 -7.27 7.46 15.31
CA ARG A 25 -5.85 7.85 15.29
C ARG A 25 -4.92 6.65 15.48
N MET A 26 -5.29 5.68 16.32
CA MET A 26 -4.52 4.44 16.46
C MET A 26 -4.55 3.60 15.20
N GLU A 27 -5.70 3.46 14.53
CA GLU A 27 -5.78 2.78 13.23
C GLU A 27 -4.86 3.42 12.19
N ASP A 28 -4.87 4.76 12.07
CA ASP A 28 -4.01 5.47 11.12
C ASP A 28 -2.53 5.28 11.48
N ASN A 29 -2.15 5.35 12.76
CA ASN A 29 -0.79 5.06 13.22
C ASN A 29 -0.36 3.61 12.93
N ILE A 30 -1.26 2.65 13.10
CA ILE A 30 -1.00 1.23 12.82
C ILE A 30 -0.69 1.05 11.33
N LEU A 31 -1.44 1.70 10.44
CA LEU A 31 -1.22 1.64 9.00
C LEU A 31 0.09 2.30 8.58
N ASP A 32 0.42 3.45 9.17
CA ASP A 32 1.70 4.13 8.93
C ASP A 32 2.88 3.27 9.37
N LEU A 33 2.78 2.65 10.55
CA LEU A 33 3.81 1.75 11.07
C LEU A 33 3.90 0.47 10.24
N ARG A 34 2.78 -0.11 9.82
CA ARG A 34 2.75 -1.24 8.88
C ARG A 34 3.54 -0.90 7.62
N ALA A 35 3.24 0.23 6.97
CA ALA A 35 3.92 0.66 5.76
C ALA A 35 5.43 0.88 5.99
N LEU A 36 5.80 1.40 7.17
CA LEU A 36 7.19 1.59 7.56
C LEU A 36 7.93 0.26 7.76
N PHE A 37 7.33 -0.71 8.45
CA PHE A 37 7.94 -2.02 8.69
C PHE A 37 8.12 -2.79 7.39
N ILE A 38 7.10 -2.83 6.52
CA ILE A 38 7.21 -3.45 5.19
C ILE A 38 8.34 -2.80 4.38
N ARG A 39 8.45 -1.46 4.40
CA ARG A 39 9.54 -0.75 3.71
C ARG A 39 10.91 -1.12 4.27
N ARG A 40 11.03 -1.26 5.60
CA ARG A 40 12.29 -1.65 6.26
C ARG A 40 12.69 -3.07 5.91
N GLU A 41 11.74 -4.00 5.96
CA GLU A 41 11.94 -5.40 5.56
C GLU A 41 12.37 -5.50 4.10
N TYR A 42 11.65 -4.84 3.18
CA TYR A 42 12.04 -4.78 1.78
C TYR A 42 13.44 -4.18 1.59
N SER A 43 13.78 -3.12 2.33
CA SER A 43 15.10 -2.49 2.21
C SER A 43 16.25 -3.40 2.66
N ARG A 44 15.96 -4.40 3.48
CA ARG A 44 16.94 -5.40 3.94
C ARG A 44 17.04 -6.57 2.97
N ASP A 45 15.90 -7.09 2.53
CA ASP A 45 15.82 -8.39 1.85
C ASP A 45 15.56 -8.25 0.33
N ASN A 46 15.22 -7.06 -0.17
CA ASN A 46 14.78 -6.76 -1.54
C ASN A 46 13.61 -7.64 -2.04
N VAL A 47 12.85 -8.21 -1.11
CA VAL A 47 11.71 -9.09 -1.37
C VAL A 47 10.56 -8.66 -0.46
N LEU A 48 9.35 -8.66 -1.00
CA LEU A 48 8.13 -8.48 -0.20
C LEU A 48 7.56 -9.85 0.17
N SER A 49 7.17 -10.02 1.44
CA SER A 49 6.44 -11.20 1.85
C SER A 49 5.10 -11.32 1.10
N PRO A 50 4.70 -12.52 0.63
CA PRO A 50 3.40 -12.72 -0.01
C PRO A 50 2.21 -12.30 0.86
N SER A 51 2.35 -12.36 2.18
CA SER A 51 1.30 -11.99 3.15
C SER A 51 0.93 -10.50 3.09
N VAL A 52 1.88 -9.64 2.69
CA VAL A 52 1.67 -8.19 2.61
C VAL A 52 1.28 -7.72 1.22
N ILE A 53 1.24 -8.62 0.23
CA ILE A 53 0.83 -8.32 -1.15
C ILE A 53 -0.68 -8.50 -1.26
N GLN A 54 -1.35 -7.52 -1.86
CA GLN A 54 -2.76 -7.60 -2.22
C GLN A 54 -2.89 -7.78 -3.73
N ASP A 55 -3.90 -8.54 -4.14
CA ASP A 55 -4.25 -8.77 -5.53
C ASP A 55 -5.50 -7.94 -5.88
N LEU A 56 -5.45 -7.25 -7.01
CA LEU A 56 -6.56 -6.52 -7.59
C LEU A 56 -6.85 -7.11 -8.96
N ASP A 57 -7.82 -8.01 -9.00
CA ASP A 57 -8.17 -8.74 -10.21
C ASP A 57 -9.22 -8.00 -11.07
N ASN A 58 -9.09 -8.14 -12.39
CA ASN A 58 -10.04 -7.62 -13.39
C ASN A 58 -10.33 -6.11 -13.28
N LEU A 59 -9.30 -5.30 -13.07
CA LEU A 59 -9.46 -3.85 -13.14
C LEU A 59 -9.80 -3.42 -14.56
N ALA A 60 -11.01 -2.86 -14.73
CA ALA A 60 -11.50 -2.39 -16.01
C ALA A 60 -10.65 -1.25 -16.56
N LEU A 61 -10.42 -1.31 -17.87
CA LEU A 61 -9.72 -0.31 -18.65
C LEU A 61 -10.69 0.36 -19.63
N GLN A 62 -10.39 1.60 -19.95
CA GLN A 62 -11.04 2.37 -21.00
C GLN A 62 -9.99 2.95 -21.93
N GLU A 63 -10.31 3.02 -23.21
CA GLU A 63 -9.48 3.73 -24.18
C GLU A 63 -9.42 5.22 -23.83
N THR A 64 -8.26 5.82 -24.00
CA THR A 64 -8.04 7.24 -23.76
C THR A 64 -7.04 7.76 -24.78
N ASP A 65 -7.32 8.91 -25.39
CA ASP A 65 -6.38 9.58 -26.28
C ASP A 65 -5.40 10.46 -25.47
N ASP A 66 -5.83 10.89 -24.28
CA ASP A 66 -5.10 11.79 -23.40
C ASP A 66 -4.10 11.04 -22.50
N ILE A 67 -2.86 10.94 -22.96
CA ILE A 67 -1.74 11.06 -22.01
C ILE A 67 -1.58 12.57 -21.77
N GLU A 68 -1.20 13.00 -20.57
CA GLU A 68 -0.80 14.40 -20.30
C GLU A 68 0.47 14.84 -21.08
N CYS A 69 0.85 14.12 -22.14
CA CYS A 69 1.94 14.40 -23.04
C CYS A 69 1.39 14.81 -24.41
N GLU A 70 1.66 16.04 -24.82
CA GLU A 70 1.34 16.55 -26.15
C GLU A 70 2.14 15.78 -27.23
N GLY A 71 1.46 15.03 -28.09
CA GLY A 71 2.06 14.41 -29.27
C GLY A 71 1.11 13.44 -29.99
N ASP A 72 1.13 13.45 -31.32
CA ASP A 72 0.47 12.44 -32.16
C ASP A 72 1.19 11.09 -31.99
N ILE A 73 0.78 10.33 -30.98
CA ILE A 73 1.26 8.98 -30.75
C ILE A 73 0.22 8.02 -31.32
N ASP A 74 0.53 7.35 -32.44
CA ASP A 74 -0.30 6.31 -33.07
C ASP A 74 -0.24 4.99 -32.27
N VAL A 75 -0.62 5.05 -30.99
CA VAL A 75 -0.68 3.89 -30.10
C VAL A 75 -1.96 3.92 -29.28
N THR A 76 -2.64 2.78 -29.23
CA THR A 76 -3.76 2.56 -28.31
C THR A 76 -3.29 2.65 -26.86
N VAL A 77 -3.86 3.61 -26.13
CA VAL A 77 -3.63 3.80 -24.70
C VAL A 77 -4.89 3.40 -23.95
N MET A 78 -4.72 2.51 -22.98
CA MET A 78 -5.79 2.05 -22.10
C MET A 78 -5.53 2.54 -20.69
N ARG A 79 -6.50 3.18 -20.05
CA ARG A 79 -6.40 3.67 -18.66
C ARG A 79 -7.36 2.92 -17.76
N THR A 80 -6.98 2.65 -16.51
CA THR A 80 -7.93 2.13 -15.52
C THR A 80 -9.11 3.09 -15.34
N VAL A 81 -10.32 2.53 -15.28
CA VAL A 81 -11.54 3.30 -15.00
C VAL A 81 -11.53 3.78 -13.55
N ALA A 82 -11.08 2.93 -12.63
CA ALA A 82 -10.97 3.24 -11.22
C ALA A 82 -9.58 3.76 -10.84
N ARG A 83 -9.53 4.59 -9.80
CA ARG A 83 -8.27 5.02 -9.18
C ARG A 83 -7.65 3.86 -8.41
N VAL A 84 -6.40 3.57 -8.70
CA VAL A 84 -5.58 2.56 -8.02
C VAL A 84 -4.83 3.22 -6.85
N PRO A 85 -4.99 2.73 -5.61
CA PRO A 85 -4.29 3.28 -4.45
C PRO A 85 -2.77 3.24 -4.59
N ASN A 86 -2.09 4.10 -3.84
CA ASN A 86 -0.63 4.15 -3.88
C ASN A 86 -0.03 2.88 -3.26
N PRO A 87 0.87 2.18 -3.96
CA PRO A 87 1.65 1.13 -3.34
C PRO A 87 2.62 1.71 -2.30
N ILE A 88 3.14 0.87 -1.41
CA ILE A 88 4.20 1.28 -0.48
C ILE A 88 5.42 1.66 -1.33
N ARG A 89 5.89 2.90 -1.13
CA ARG A 89 7.13 3.35 -1.75
C ARG A 89 8.29 2.51 -1.23
N ILE A 90 8.95 1.77 -2.12
CA ILE A 90 10.18 1.03 -1.84
C ILE A 90 11.40 1.85 -2.27
N LYS A 91 12.55 1.67 -1.60
CA LYS A 91 13.75 2.50 -1.80
C LYS A 91 14.24 2.37 -3.26
N ASN A 92 14.70 3.48 -3.85
CA ASN A 92 15.20 3.62 -5.22
C ASN A 92 14.17 3.56 -6.38
N GLY A 93 12.86 3.47 -6.11
CA GLY A 93 11.83 3.39 -7.16
C GLY A 93 10.93 4.62 -7.27
N LYS A 94 10.52 4.94 -8.51
CA LYS A 94 9.36 5.79 -8.79
C LYS A 94 8.10 5.02 -8.37
N LEU A 95 7.02 5.71 -7.98
CA LEU A 95 5.89 5.06 -7.30
C LEU A 95 5.26 3.92 -8.12
N GLY A 96 5.26 4.02 -9.45
CA GLY A 96 4.77 2.96 -10.31
C GLY A 96 5.68 1.73 -10.41
N SER A 97 6.95 1.79 -10.02
CA SER A 97 7.80 0.60 -9.96
C SER A 97 7.58 -0.23 -8.70
N SER A 98 6.75 0.23 -7.76
CA SER A 98 6.41 -0.50 -6.52
C SER A 98 5.35 -1.60 -6.73
N PHE A 99 4.72 -1.69 -7.90
CA PHE A 99 3.83 -2.80 -8.22
C PHE A 99 4.66 -4.06 -8.48
N THR A 100 4.33 -5.15 -7.81
CA THR A 100 4.99 -6.46 -8.00
C THR A 100 4.50 -7.15 -9.27
N PHE A 101 3.30 -6.81 -9.75
CA PHE A 101 2.76 -7.29 -11.02
C PHE A 101 1.76 -6.28 -11.58
N VAL A 102 1.84 -6.03 -12.88
CA VAL A 102 0.79 -5.40 -13.68
C VAL A 102 0.76 -6.17 -14.99
N GLY A 103 -0.40 -6.69 -15.39
CA GLY A 103 -0.44 -7.55 -16.57
C GLY A 103 -1.79 -8.22 -16.82
N SER A 104 -1.75 -9.27 -17.63
CA SER A 104 -2.93 -10.02 -18.06
C SER A 104 -3.67 -10.69 -16.90
N ASN A 105 -4.97 -10.92 -17.07
CA ASN A 105 -5.82 -11.50 -16.02
C ASN A 105 -5.46 -12.96 -15.66
N ASP A 106 -4.90 -13.70 -16.61
CA ASP A 106 -4.39 -15.06 -16.42
C ASP A 106 -2.98 -15.08 -15.81
N ARG A 107 -2.38 -13.89 -15.59
CA ARG A 107 -1.08 -13.69 -14.94
C ARG A 107 0.09 -14.33 -15.71
N THR A 108 -0.08 -14.54 -17.00
CA THR A 108 0.94 -15.12 -17.90
C THR A 108 1.84 -14.04 -18.50
N GLU A 109 1.28 -12.86 -18.76
CA GLU A 109 1.98 -11.73 -19.37
C GLU A 109 2.07 -10.56 -18.40
N SER A 110 3.29 -10.24 -17.97
CA SER A 110 3.58 -9.03 -17.19
C SER A 110 3.98 -7.88 -18.10
N MET A 111 3.52 -6.68 -17.78
CA MET A 111 3.89 -5.45 -18.44
C MET A 111 5.07 -4.78 -17.71
N THR A 112 5.92 -4.10 -18.46
CA THR A 112 7.07 -3.40 -17.88
C THR A 112 6.68 -1.98 -17.47
N TYR A 113 7.09 -1.56 -16.27
CA TYR A 113 6.91 -0.18 -15.83
C TYR A 113 7.77 0.75 -16.68
N ILE A 114 7.18 1.85 -17.14
CA ILE A 114 7.88 2.95 -17.78
C ILE A 114 7.47 4.26 -17.14
N ASP A 115 8.40 5.20 -17.15
CA ASP A 115 8.08 6.54 -16.71
C ASP A 115 7.37 7.31 -17.80
N PRO A 116 6.35 8.12 -17.44
CA PRO A 116 5.65 8.95 -18.40
C PRO A 116 6.61 9.83 -19.23
N GLU A 117 7.69 10.30 -18.61
CA GLU A 117 8.72 11.13 -19.24
C GLU A 117 9.54 10.40 -20.32
N ASP A 118 9.72 9.08 -20.17
CA ASP A 118 10.51 8.26 -21.10
C ASP A 118 9.69 7.77 -22.30
N LEU A 119 8.36 7.94 -22.23
CA LEU A 119 7.41 7.45 -23.21
C LEU A 119 7.68 7.97 -24.62
N PRO A 120 7.91 9.28 -24.87
CA PRO A 120 8.15 9.77 -26.22
C PRO A 120 9.38 9.14 -26.88
N GLY A 121 10.43 8.85 -26.09
CA GLY A 121 11.65 8.21 -26.59
C GLY A 121 11.46 6.74 -26.92
N LEU A 122 10.71 6.00 -26.09
CA LEU A 122 10.45 4.58 -26.29
C LEU A 122 9.58 4.32 -27.53
N MET A 123 8.57 5.16 -27.75
CA MET A 123 7.59 4.99 -28.83
C MET A 123 8.16 5.24 -30.23
N GLN A 124 9.32 5.89 -30.33
CA GLN A 124 10.04 6.09 -31.60
C GLN A 124 10.80 4.82 -32.06
N THR A 125 10.92 3.82 -31.19
CA THR A 125 11.70 2.62 -31.51
C THR A 125 10.80 1.49 -32.05
N LYS A 126 11.07 1.03 -33.28
CA LYS A 126 10.26 0.01 -33.98
C LYS A 126 10.11 -1.33 -33.25
N PHE A 127 10.97 -1.63 -32.28
CA PHE A 127 10.98 -2.91 -31.55
C PHE A 127 10.05 -2.92 -30.33
N ILE A 128 9.66 -1.75 -29.82
CA ILE A 128 8.89 -1.59 -28.58
C ILE A 128 7.39 -1.78 -28.80
N ASN A 129 6.91 -1.71 -30.04
CA ASN A 129 5.50 -1.90 -30.42
C ASN A 129 4.93 -3.31 -30.14
N ARG A 130 5.74 -4.25 -29.65
CA ARG A 130 5.32 -5.63 -29.32
C ARG A 130 5.32 -5.94 -27.83
N LEU A 131 5.90 -5.08 -26.99
CA LEU A 131 5.96 -5.30 -25.55
C LEU A 131 4.90 -4.43 -24.87
N GLY A 132 4.21 -5.03 -23.90
CA GLY A 132 3.25 -4.31 -23.07
C GLY A 132 3.96 -3.47 -22.03
N TYR A 133 3.64 -2.19 -21.98
CA TYR A 133 4.19 -1.27 -20.97
C TYR A 133 3.07 -0.65 -20.15
N TYR A 134 3.39 -0.28 -18.92
CA TYR A 134 2.49 0.48 -18.09
C TYR A 134 3.17 1.68 -17.44
N ALA A 135 2.41 2.74 -17.22
CA ALA A 135 2.79 3.88 -16.40
C ALA A 135 1.76 4.07 -15.28
N TYR A 136 2.20 4.68 -14.19
CA TYR A 136 1.33 5.03 -13.07
C TYR A 136 1.34 6.54 -12.84
N LEU A 137 0.21 7.20 -13.12
CA LEU A 137 0.07 8.65 -13.07
C LEU A 137 -1.27 9.03 -12.46
N ASN A 138 -1.28 10.00 -11.55
CA ASN A 138 -2.51 10.54 -10.94
C ASN A 138 -3.46 9.48 -10.36
N LYS A 139 -2.89 8.42 -9.76
CA LYS A 139 -3.60 7.25 -9.25
C LYS A 139 -4.32 6.41 -10.33
N TYR A 140 -3.92 6.47 -11.58
CA TYR A 140 -4.38 5.58 -12.64
C TYR A 140 -3.22 4.79 -13.23
N ILE A 141 -3.52 3.57 -13.69
CA ILE A 141 -2.59 2.82 -14.54
C ILE A 141 -2.95 3.06 -15.99
N TYR A 142 -1.94 3.44 -16.76
CA TYR A 142 -1.99 3.58 -18.21
C TYR A 142 -1.23 2.41 -18.80
N ILE A 143 -1.78 1.81 -19.85
CA ILE A 143 -1.19 0.69 -20.57
C ILE A 143 -1.03 1.10 -22.01
N TYR A 144 0.15 0.79 -22.53
CA TYR A 144 0.55 1.09 -23.90
C TYR A 144 0.69 -0.23 -24.67
N ASN A 145 0.30 -0.20 -25.94
CA ASN A 145 0.39 -1.37 -26.84
C ASN A 145 -0.40 -2.59 -26.33
N SER A 146 -1.53 -2.38 -25.67
CA SER A 146 -2.41 -3.48 -25.24
C SER A 146 -3.85 -3.22 -25.67
N LYS A 147 -4.51 -4.29 -26.12
CA LYS A 147 -5.95 -4.31 -26.42
C LYS A 147 -6.76 -4.94 -25.28
N SER A 148 -6.13 -5.21 -24.15
CA SER A 148 -6.81 -5.78 -22.99
C SER A 148 -7.82 -4.76 -22.44
N THR A 149 -9.03 -5.23 -22.17
CA THR A 149 -10.09 -4.42 -21.53
C THR A 149 -10.00 -4.44 -20.00
N THR A 150 -9.15 -5.30 -19.46
CA THR A 150 -8.97 -5.53 -18.02
C THR A 150 -7.55 -5.96 -17.71
N ILE A 151 -7.08 -5.68 -16.50
CA ILE A 151 -5.78 -6.14 -15.98
C ILE A 151 -5.85 -6.62 -14.54
N ASN A 152 -4.81 -7.36 -14.14
CA ASN A 152 -4.51 -7.65 -12.74
C ASN A 152 -3.35 -6.78 -12.24
N ILE A 153 -3.44 -6.35 -10.98
CA ILE A 153 -2.40 -5.60 -10.30
C ILE A 153 -2.09 -6.27 -8.97
N ARG A 154 -0.79 -6.39 -8.65
CA ARG A 154 -0.32 -6.82 -7.34
C ARG A 154 0.63 -5.79 -6.75
N ALA A 155 0.43 -5.48 -5.48
CA ALA A 155 1.34 -4.66 -4.70
C ALA A 155 1.06 -4.81 -3.21
N ALA A 156 2.03 -4.41 -2.39
CA ALA A 156 1.75 -4.04 -1.01
C ALA A 156 1.26 -2.59 -0.99
N PHE A 157 -0.01 -2.35 -0.64
CA PHE A 157 -0.57 -1.00 -0.58
C PHE A 157 -0.28 -0.31 0.75
N GLY A 158 -0.07 1.02 0.70
CA GLY A 158 0.19 1.83 1.89
C GLY A 158 -1.01 1.85 2.83
N ASP A 159 -2.19 2.15 2.26
CA ASP A 159 -3.48 2.04 2.95
C ASP A 159 -4.37 1.02 2.23
N PRO A 160 -4.44 -0.24 2.72
CA PRO A 160 -5.31 -1.27 2.17
C PRO A 160 -6.81 -0.93 2.26
N ARG A 161 -7.23 0.02 3.11
CA ARG A 161 -8.64 0.43 3.21
C ARG A 161 -9.12 1.13 1.94
N GLU A 162 -8.23 1.75 1.16
CA GLU A 162 -8.61 2.35 -0.13
C GLU A 162 -9.07 1.28 -1.14
N LEU A 163 -8.67 0.02 -0.98
CA LEU A 163 -9.08 -1.10 -1.84
C LEU A 163 -10.58 -1.43 -1.69
N ARG A 164 -11.25 -0.99 -0.61
CA ARG A 164 -12.71 -1.13 -0.44
C ARG A 164 -13.51 -0.38 -1.52
N LYS A 165 -12.87 0.57 -2.21
CA LYS A 165 -13.52 1.33 -3.29
C LYS A 165 -13.49 0.59 -4.62
N LEU A 166 -12.70 -0.48 -4.71
CA LEU A 166 -12.51 -1.27 -5.91
C LEU A 166 -13.42 -2.50 -5.89
N LYS A 167 -13.96 -2.82 -7.06
CA LYS A 167 -14.80 -4.01 -7.27
C LYS A 167 -13.97 -5.12 -7.87
N ASN A 168 -14.20 -6.35 -7.41
CA ASN A 168 -13.61 -7.56 -7.95
C ASN A 168 -14.42 -8.09 -9.15
N CYS A 169 -13.92 -9.17 -9.74
CA CYS A 169 -14.49 -9.88 -10.89
C CYS A 169 -15.97 -10.28 -10.73
N SER A 170 -16.44 -10.48 -9.50
CA SER A 170 -17.81 -10.92 -9.20
C SER A 170 -18.76 -9.76 -8.90
N GLY A 171 -18.31 -8.52 -9.09
CA GLY A 171 -19.05 -7.31 -8.69
C GLY A 171 -19.07 -7.08 -7.18
N GLY A 172 -18.39 -7.94 -6.40
CA GLY A 172 -18.16 -7.77 -4.98
C GLY A 172 -17.05 -6.76 -4.71
N VAL A 173 -16.92 -6.32 -3.46
CA VAL A 173 -15.82 -5.42 -3.07
C VAL A 173 -14.52 -6.23 -3.01
N CYS A 174 -13.42 -5.71 -3.56
CA CYS A 174 -12.09 -6.36 -3.44
C CYS A 174 -11.67 -6.55 -1.99
N PHE A 175 -12.21 -5.74 -1.08
CA PHE A 175 -11.90 -5.79 0.33
C PHE A 175 -13.15 -5.42 1.16
N THR A 176 -13.60 -6.33 2.02
CA THR A 176 -14.82 -6.17 2.83
C THR A 176 -14.56 -6.12 4.34
N GLY A 177 -13.35 -6.46 4.79
CA GLY A 177 -13.00 -6.60 6.21
C GLY A 177 -11.94 -5.61 6.70
N ASP A 178 -11.43 -5.85 7.90
CA ASP A 178 -10.23 -5.20 8.42
C ASP A 178 -8.98 -5.95 7.98
N PHE A 179 -7.87 -5.24 7.82
CA PHE A 179 -6.67 -5.83 7.26
C PHE A 179 -6.02 -6.72 8.32
N GLU A 180 -5.80 -7.98 7.97
CA GLU A 180 -5.12 -8.92 8.84
C GLU A 180 -3.62 -8.63 8.85
N LEU A 181 -3.09 -8.43 10.05
CA LEU A 181 -1.67 -8.36 10.31
C LEU A 181 -1.20 -9.73 10.76
N GLU A 182 -0.06 -10.15 10.19
CA GLU A 182 0.71 -11.26 10.74
C GLU A 182 1.15 -10.94 12.17
N GLN A 183 1.28 -11.98 12.99
CA GLN A 183 1.42 -11.82 14.44
C GLN A 183 2.72 -11.11 14.83
N ASP A 184 3.80 -11.37 14.12
CA ASP A 184 5.09 -10.72 14.29
C ASP A 184 5.02 -9.23 13.96
N LEU A 185 4.37 -8.88 12.85
CA LEU A 185 4.14 -7.50 12.44
C LEU A 185 3.23 -6.77 13.42
N SER A 186 2.14 -7.40 13.88
CA SER A 186 1.26 -6.80 14.88
C SER A 186 1.98 -6.53 16.20
N ASN A 187 2.81 -7.48 16.66
CA ASN A 187 3.59 -7.32 17.89
C ASN A 187 4.63 -6.19 17.76
N ALA A 188 5.28 -6.08 16.60
CA ALA A 188 6.24 -5.01 16.34
C ALA A 188 5.57 -3.62 16.31
N ILE A 189 4.40 -3.52 15.68
CA ILE A 189 3.59 -2.30 15.65
C ILE A 189 3.13 -1.93 17.06
N GLU A 190 2.59 -2.88 17.81
CA GLU A 190 2.11 -2.66 19.17
C GLU A 190 3.22 -2.12 20.08
N LYS A 191 4.40 -2.75 20.05
CA LYS A 191 5.57 -2.31 20.82
C LYS A 191 5.98 -0.87 20.46
N GLU A 192 6.02 -0.55 19.17
CA GLU A 192 6.38 0.79 18.69
C GLU A 192 5.35 1.86 19.13
N ILE A 193 4.05 1.51 19.13
CA ILE A 193 2.99 2.40 19.60
C ILE A 193 3.14 2.68 21.09
N TYR A 194 3.32 1.65 21.94
CA TYR A 194 3.52 1.88 23.37
C TYR A 194 4.77 2.73 23.63
N THR A 195 5.87 2.47 22.93
CA THR A 195 7.09 3.29 23.03
C THR A 195 6.82 4.77 22.71
N LYS A 196 6.01 5.05 21.68
CA LYS A 196 5.65 6.43 21.32
C LYS A 196 4.66 7.08 22.29
N LEU A 197 3.77 6.29 22.89
CA LEU A 197 2.81 6.78 23.88
C LEU A 197 3.45 7.00 25.26
N ASP A 198 4.55 6.31 25.56
CA ASP A 198 5.28 6.36 26.83
C ASP A 198 6.46 7.35 26.85
N ILE A 199 6.51 8.34 25.94
CA ILE A 199 7.46 9.48 26.01
C ILE A 199 7.06 10.49 27.12
N ASN A 200 6.42 10.00 28.19
CA ASN A 200 6.25 10.69 29.46
C ASN A 200 6.12 9.63 30.56
N ILE A 201 7.15 8.79 30.72
CA ILE A 201 7.38 8.11 32.00
C ILE A 201 8.21 9.10 32.83
N PRO A 202 7.62 9.89 33.76
CA PRO A 202 8.44 10.47 34.81
C PRO A 202 9.14 9.28 35.49
N GLU A 203 10.46 9.36 35.63
CA GLU A 203 11.23 8.35 36.34
C GLU A 203 10.53 8.07 37.68
N PRO A 204 10.38 6.80 38.09
CA PRO A 204 9.76 6.50 39.38
C PRO A 204 10.55 7.24 40.46
N GLU A 205 9.90 8.18 41.15
CA GLU A 205 10.49 8.85 42.31
C GLU A 205 10.96 7.77 43.28
N GLU A 206 12.27 7.73 43.54
CA GLU A 206 12.86 6.83 44.53
C GLU A 206 12.11 7.04 45.86
N ILE A 207 11.34 6.04 46.28
CA ILE A 207 10.72 6.03 47.61
C ILE A 207 11.87 5.95 48.61
N LYS A 208 12.24 7.08 49.19
CA LYS A 208 13.08 7.11 50.39
C LYS A 208 12.27 6.48 51.51
N ILE A 209 12.64 5.25 51.88
CA ILE A 209 12.18 4.66 53.12
C ILE A 209 12.95 5.39 54.22
N ASP A 210 12.30 6.33 54.89
CA ASP A 210 12.81 6.85 56.15
C ASP A 210 12.74 5.72 57.17
N ASP A 211 13.90 5.13 57.48
CA ASP A 211 14.10 4.26 58.63
C ASP A 211 13.98 5.10 59.90
N ASP A 212 12.74 5.43 60.26
CA ASP A 212 12.40 6.07 61.52
C ASP A 212 11.39 5.18 62.26
N THR A 213 11.90 4.11 62.87
CA THR A 213 11.31 3.58 64.09
C THR A 213 12.41 3.19 65.08
N LYS A 214 12.73 4.18 65.91
CA LYS A 214 13.30 4.01 67.26
C LYS A 214 12.48 3.01 68.06
N SER A 215 13.13 2.06 68.75
CA SER A 215 13.27 2.09 70.22
C SER A 215 14.09 0.91 70.73
#